data_AF-A0A7K8A9B9-F1
#
_entry.id   AF-A0A7K8A9B9-F1
#
_cell.length_a   1.000
_cell.length_b   1.000
_cell.length_c   1.000
_cell.angle_alpha   90.00
_cell.angle_beta   90.00
_cell.angle_gamma   90.00
#
_symmetry.space_group_name_H-M   'P 1'
#
loop_
_entity.id
_entity.type
_entity.pdbx_description
1 polymer ?
#
loop_
_entity_poly.entity_id
_entity_poly.type
_entity_poly.pdbx_seq_one_letter_code
_entity_poly.pdbx_strand_id
1 'polypeptide(L)'
;EQLAATKAGRSHLRRRGCYAVLRELHAWEKEPEVLDACLKLIQVLIGDEPEAGMENLLEVAIPEEVEKRLRELDREEEEEERRRKERREEPGTERGRGDVAARSPR
;
A
#
# COMPACT_ATOMS: atom_id res chain seq x y z
N GLU A 1 -18.80 -1.20 -8.98
CA GLU A 1 -18.22 0.15 -8.91
C GLU A 1 -17.41 0.29 -7.62
N GLN A 2 -16.32 1.08 -7.63
CA GLN A 2 -15.54 1.35 -6.43
C GLN A 2 -16.21 2.46 -5.60
N LEU A 3 -16.58 2.17 -4.36
CA LEU A 3 -17.40 3.07 -3.54
C LEU A 3 -16.74 4.44 -3.32
N ALA A 4 -15.45 4.49 -3.01
CA ALA A 4 -14.74 5.74 -2.74
C ALA A 4 -14.38 6.55 -3.99
N ALA A 5 -14.61 6.02 -5.20
CA ALA A 5 -14.35 6.73 -6.44
C ALA A 5 -15.34 7.88 -6.67
N THR A 6 -16.57 7.75 -6.19
CA THR A 6 -17.60 8.78 -6.35
C THR A 6 -17.70 9.68 -5.11
N LYS A 7 -18.03 10.95 -5.32
CA LYS A 7 -18.36 11.90 -4.26
C LYS A 7 -19.44 11.38 -3.31
N ALA A 8 -20.49 10.77 -3.86
CA ALA A 8 -21.59 10.22 -3.07
C ALA A 8 -21.10 9.13 -2.12
N GLY A 9 -20.24 8.23 -2.60
CA GLY A 9 -19.65 7.18 -1.79
C GLY A 9 -18.66 7.69 -0.75
N ARG A 10 -17.76 8.62 -1.10
CA ARG A 10 -16.88 9.30 -0.11
C ARG A 10 -17.68 9.99 0.98
N SER A 11 -18.72 10.73 0.60
CA SER A 11 -19.61 11.42 1.53
C SER A 11 -20.34 10.43 2.45
N HIS A 12 -20.75 9.27 1.93
CA HIS A 12 -21.34 8.22 2.74
C HIS A 12 -20.35 7.67 3.77
N LEU A 13 -19.13 7.32 3.35
CA LEU A 13 -18.08 6.79 4.20
C LEU A 13 -17.68 7.79 5.31
N ARG A 14 -17.51 9.08 4.96
CA ARG A 14 -17.21 10.15 5.92
C ARG A 14 -18.30 10.27 6.98
N ARG A 15 -19.59 10.31 6.57
CA ARG A 15 -20.72 10.40 7.50
C ARG A 15 -20.84 9.21 8.45
N ARG A 16 -20.40 8.03 8.01
CA ARG A 16 -20.41 6.80 8.83
C ARG A 16 -19.21 6.70 9.78
N GLY A 17 -18.29 7.66 9.77
CA GLY A 17 -17.10 7.63 10.61
C GLY A 17 -16.06 6.59 10.16
N CYS A 18 -16.11 6.14 8.90
CA CYS A 18 -15.20 5.10 8.39
C CYS A 18 -13.72 5.47 8.54
N TYR A 19 -13.37 6.76 8.45
CA TYR A 19 -12.01 7.24 8.67
C TYR A 19 -11.46 6.81 10.04
N ALA A 20 -12.26 6.96 11.11
CA ALA A 20 -11.80 6.60 12.46
C ALA A 20 -11.50 5.10 12.55
N VAL A 21 -12.38 4.25 12.00
CA VAL A 21 -12.18 2.80 11.96
C VAL A 21 -10.94 2.42 11.16
N LEU A 22 -10.75 3.01 9.97
CA LEU A 22 -9.60 2.74 9.11
C LEU A 22 -8.28 3.18 9.74
N ARG A 23 -8.28 4.33 10.42
CA ARG A 23 -7.09 4.83 11.11
C ARG A 23 -6.66 3.92 12.25
N GLU A 24 -7.62 3.44 13.05
CA GLU A 24 -7.32 2.46 14.09
C GLU A 24 -6.85 1.14 13.47
N LEU A 25 -7.53 0.61 12.45
CA LEU A 25 -7.08 -0.59 11.74
C LEU A 25 -5.65 -0.46 11.24
N HIS A 26 -5.32 0.63 10.55
CA HIS A 26 -3.96 0.91 10.07
C HIS A 26 -2.92 0.96 11.19
N ALA A 27 -3.27 1.42 12.40
CA ALA A 27 -2.33 1.46 13.52
C ALA A 27 -1.97 0.06 14.05
N TRP A 28 -2.91 -0.89 14.00
CA TRP A 28 -2.75 -2.23 14.56
C TRP A 28 -2.33 -3.28 13.53
N GLU A 29 -2.66 -3.06 12.26
CA GLU A 29 -2.40 -3.99 11.17
C GLU A 29 -0.90 -4.27 10.99
N LYS A 30 -0.59 -5.51 10.59
CA LYS A 30 0.76 -5.99 10.31
C LYS A 30 0.91 -6.43 8.88
N GLU A 31 -0.19 -6.79 8.22
CA GLU A 31 -0.12 -7.20 6.83
C GLU A 31 -0.07 -5.98 5.91
N PRO A 32 1.00 -5.86 5.12
CA PRO A 32 1.34 -4.68 4.34
C PRO A 32 0.33 -4.40 3.24
N GLU A 33 -0.20 -5.41 2.55
CA GLU A 33 -1.22 -5.16 1.53
C GLU A 33 -2.46 -4.50 2.15
N VAL A 34 -2.78 -4.86 3.40
CA VAL A 34 -3.89 -4.26 4.15
C VAL A 34 -3.52 -2.84 4.61
N LEU A 35 -2.30 -2.62 5.09
CA LEU A 35 -1.80 -1.29 5.44
C LEU A 35 -1.87 -0.33 4.25
N ASP A 36 -1.37 -0.75 3.09
CA ASP A 36 -1.33 0.07 1.88
C ASP A 36 -2.74 0.37 1.38
N ALA A 37 -3.64 -0.63 1.38
CA ALA A 37 -5.04 -0.43 1.06
C ALA A 37 -5.73 0.54 2.03
N CYS A 38 -5.46 0.43 3.34
CA CYS A 38 -5.99 1.34 4.36
C CYS A 38 -5.47 2.76 4.12
N LEU A 39 -4.17 2.92 3.88
CA LEU A 39 -3.54 4.22 3.63
C LEU A 39 -4.15 4.88 2.38
N LYS A 40 -4.24 4.15 1.26
CA LYS A 40 -4.85 4.64 0.01
C LYS A 40 -6.29 5.11 0.23
N LEU A 41 -7.10 4.33 0.97
CA LEU A 41 -8.48 4.73 1.27
C LEU A 41 -8.54 5.93 2.23
N ILE A 42 -7.68 5.99 3.25
CA ILE A 42 -7.59 7.12 4.16
C ILE A 42 -7.27 8.40 3.39
N GLN A 43 -6.27 8.37 2.50
CA GLN A 43 -5.87 9.51 1.66
C GLN A 43 -7.07 10.07 0.87
N VAL A 44 -7.86 9.19 0.23
CA VAL A 44 -9.07 9.58 -0.50
C VAL A 44 -10.13 10.18 0.42
N LEU A 45 -10.30 9.67 1.64
CA LEU A 45 -11.33 10.15 2.56
C LEU A 45 -10.96 11.49 3.23
N ILE A 46 -9.67 11.75 3.46
CA ILE A 46 -9.23 13.02 4.06
C ILE A 46 -8.96 14.11 3.02
N GLY A 47 -8.77 13.75 1.75
CA GLY A 47 -8.56 14.69 0.66
C GLY A 47 -9.78 15.58 0.41
N ASP A 48 -9.51 16.77 -0.12
CA ASP A 48 -10.54 17.71 -0.53
C ASP A 48 -11.41 17.14 -1.65
N GLU A 49 -12.66 17.59 -1.69
CA GLU A 49 -13.60 17.16 -2.73
C GLU A 49 -13.32 17.93 -4.03
N PRO A 50 -13.18 17.25 -5.18
CA PRO A 50 -12.91 17.90 -6.45
C PRO A 50 -14.10 18.76 -6.94
N GLU A 51 -13.83 19.56 -7.97
CA GLU A 51 -14.80 20.46 -8.59
C GLU A 51 -16.01 19.73 -9.19
N ALA A 52 -17.11 20.47 -9.37
CA ALA A 52 -18.30 19.92 -10.00
C ALA A 52 -17.98 19.41 -11.42
N GLY A 53 -18.40 18.18 -11.73
CA GLY A 53 -18.05 17.51 -12.98
C GLY A 53 -16.82 16.58 -12.89
N MET A 54 -16.09 16.59 -11.76
CA MET A 54 -14.96 15.68 -11.49
C MET A 54 -15.25 14.73 -10.32
N GLU A 55 -16.52 14.41 -10.10
CA GLU A 55 -16.98 13.74 -8.89
C GLU A 55 -16.64 12.24 -8.85
N ASN A 56 -16.47 11.61 -10.01
CA ASN A 56 -16.01 10.23 -10.16
C ASN A 56 -14.53 10.22 -10.58
N LEU A 57 -13.65 9.88 -9.64
CA LEU A 57 -12.19 9.90 -9.83
C LEU A 57 -11.69 8.92 -10.91
N LEU A 58 -12.52 7.96 -11.33
CA LEU A 58 -12.19 7.02 -12.40
C LEU A 58 -12.55 7.53 -13.81
N GLU A 59 -13.30 8.62 -13.91
CA GLU A 59 -13.80 9.19 -15.18
C GLU A 59 -13.17 10.54 -15.51
N VAL A 60 -12.35 11.09 -14.62
CA VAL A 60 -11.71 12.39 -14.83
C VAL A 60 -10.62 12.29 -15.90
N ALA A 61 -10.63 13.23 -16.85
CA ALA A 61 -9.55 13.38 -17.81
C ALA A 61 -8.26 13.85 -17.10
N ILE A 62 -7.21 13.05 -17.18
CA ILE A 62 -5.93 13.34 -16.54
C ILE A 62 -5.02 14.06 -17.55
N PRO A 63 -4.49 15.26 -17.23
CA PRO A 63 -3.49 15.91 -18.08
C PRO A 63 -2.23 15.04 -18.24
N GLU A 64 -1.61 15.07 -19.42
CA GLU A 64 -0.49 14.18 -19.78
C GLU A 64 0.68 14.22 -18.78
N GLU A 65 1.07 15.41 -18.31
CA GLU A 65 2.14 15.57 -17.31
C GLU A 65 1.80 14.89 -15.97
N VAL A 66 0.53 15.01 -15.55
CA VAL A 66 0.05 14.38 -14.31
C VAL A 66 -0.01 12.88 -14.48
N GLU A 67 -0.50 12.40 -15.63
CA GLU A 67 -0.54 10.96 -15.94
C GLU A 67 0.86 10.35 -15.94
N LYS A 68 1.84 11.03 -16.54
CA LYS A 68 3.23 10.58 -16.53
C LYS A 68 3.77 10.46 -15.12
N ARG A 69 3.54 11.48 -14.27
CA ARG A 69 3.98 11.47 -12.88
C ARG A 69 3.32 10.37 -12.05
N LEU A 70 2.02 10.12 -12.26
CA LEU A 70 1.31 9.02 -11.60
C LEU A 70 1.91 7.66 -12.00
N ARG A 71 2.19 7.45 -13.29
CA ARG A 71 2.84 6.22 -13.76
C ARG A 71 4.25 6.02 -13.20
N GLU A 72 4.99 7.09 -12.94
CA GLU A 72 6.30 7.02 -12.28
C GLU A 72 6.15 6.57 -10.82
N LEU A 73 5.22 7.16 -10.08
CA LEU A 73 4.90 6.76 -8.70
C LEU A 73 4.44 5.30 -8.61
N ASP A 74 3.58 4.85 -9.53
CA ASP A 74 3.12 3.46 -9.58
C ASP A 74 4.30 2.49 -9.78
N ARG A 75 5.25 2.82 -10.66
CA ARG A 75 6.44 2.00 -10.89
C ARG A 75 7.35 1.94 -9.66
N GLU A 76 7.55 3.08 -9.00
CA GLU A 76 8.32 3.15 -7.75
C GLU A 76 7.69 2.27 -6.68
N GLU A 77 6.37 2.37 -6.48
CA GLU A 77 5.61 1.56 -5.52
C GLU A 77 5.75 0.05 -5.83
N GLU A 78 5.56 -0.35 -7.10
CA GLU A 78 5.71 -1.75 -7.50
C GLU A 78 7.14 -2.29 -7.30
N GLU A 79 8.18 -1.47 -7.55
CA GLU A 79 9.55 -1.87 -7.31
C GLU A 79 9.87 -2.04 -5.83
N GLU A 80 9.33 -1.16 -4.97
CA GLU A 80 9.43 -1.30 -3.52
C GLU A 80 8.72 -2.57 -3.02
N GLU A 81 7.53 -2.86 -3.55
CA GLU A 81 6.81 -4.10 -3.25
C GLU A 81 7.63 -5.34 -3.65
N ARG A 82 8.21 -5.35 -4.86
CA ARG A 82 9.06 -6.44 -5.35
C ARG A 82 10.24 -6.67 -4.41
N ARG A 83 10.98 -5.61 -4.08
CA ARG A 83 12.10 -5.67 -3.13
C ARG A 83 11.68 -6.17 -1.75
N ARG A 84 10.49 -5.78 -1.30
CA ARG A 84 9.96 -6.18 0.01
C ARG A 84 9.54 -7.65 0.03
N LYS A 85 8.97 -8.16 -1.06
CA LYS A 85 8.65 -9.58 -1.25
C LYS A 85 9.93 -10.43 -1.29
N GLU A 86 10.94 -10.03 -2.07
CA GLU A 86 12.25 -10.69 -2.11
C GLU A 86 12.90 -10.80 -0.72
N ARG A 87 12.90 -9.71 0.07
CA ARG A 87 13.40 -9.73 1.46
C ARG A 87 12.62 -10.66 2.40
N ARG A 88 11.32 -10.84 2.18
CA ARG A 88 10.50 -11.79 2.95
C ARG A 88 10.81 -13.24 2.57
N GLU A 89 11.21 -13.48 1.32
CA GLU A 89 11.45 -14.81 0.76
C GLU A 89 12.90 -15.32 0.91
N GLU A 90 13.88 -14.45 1.18
CA GLU A 90 15.26 -14.88 1.50
C GLU A 90 15.28 -15.76 2.77
N PRO A 91 15.56 -17.07 2.67
CA PRO A 91 15.72 -17.90 3.84
C PRO A 91 17.05 -17.57 4.50
N GLY A 92 17.03 -17.44 5.84
CA GLY A 92 18.25 -17.24 6.63
C GLY A 92 19.32 -18.25 6.23
N THR A 93 20.39 -17.76 5.60
CA THR A 93 21.58 -18.55 5.30
C THR A 93 22.05 -19.20 6.60
N GLU A 94 21.93 -20.52 6.71
CA GLU A 94 22.52 -21.32 7.78
C GLU A 94 24.02 -21.04 7.86
N ARG A 95 24.41 -20.10 8.70
CA ARG A 95 25.80 -19.96 9.16
C ARG A 95 25.97 -20.83 10.40
N GLY A 96 26.62 -21.97 10.22
CA GLY A 96 27.37 -22.60 11.30
C GLY A 96 27.37 -24.11 11.36
N ARG A 97 27.74 -24.84 10.30
CA ARG A 97 28.35 -26.19 10.44
C ARG A 97 29.43 -26.44 9.39
N GLY A 98 30.66 -26.13 9.79
CA GLY A 98 31.95 -26.38 9.15
C GLY A 98 32.90 -25.39 9.80
N ASP A 99 33.89 -25.74 10.62
CA ASP A 99 34.79 -26.90 10.69
C ASP A 99 35.07 -27.20 12.19
N VAL A 100 35.53 -28.36 12.66
CA VAL A 100 36.88 -28.92 12.43
C VAL A 100 36.85 -30.43 12.72
N ALA A 101 37.15 -31.21 11.68
CA ALA A 101 37.66 -32.57 11.83
C ALA A 101 39.07 -32.55 12.45
N ALA A 102 39.40 -33.62 13.17
CA ALA A 102 40.71 -34.05 13.68
C ALA A 102 41.01 -33.79 15.16
N ARG A 103 40.77 -34.84 15.97
CA ARG A 103 41.78 -35.40 16.89
C ARG A 103 41.48 -36.88 17.13
N SER A 104 42.46 -37.70 16.72
CA SER A 104 42.51 -39.17 16.74
C SER A 104 42.82 -39.75 18.14
N PRO A 105 42.81 -41.09 18.32
CA PRO A 105 42.36 -41.78 19.53
C PRO A 105 43.46 -42.06 20.55
N ARG A 106 43.04 -42.40 21.78
CA ARG A 106 43.77 -43.25 22.72
C ARG A 106 42.81 -44.18 23.43
#